data_AF-A0A1B2DHV4-F1
#
_entry.id   AF-A0A1B2DHV4-F1
#
_cell.length_a   1.000
_cell.length_b   1.000
_cell.length_c   1.000
_cell.angle_alpha   90.00
_cell.angle_beta   90.00
_cell.angle_gamma   90.00
#
_symmetry.space_group_name_H-M   'P 1'
#
loop_
_entity.id
_entity.type
_entity.pdbx_description
1 polymer ?
#
loop_
_entity_poly.entity_id
_entity_poly.type
_entity_poly.pdbx_seq_one_letter_code
_entity_poly.pdbx_strand_id
1 'polypeptide(L)'
;MNWEQVMGLESGIETDVLIAEMIFGLEVDARFSIHLKDGVWEPLSKYSSDISAAWLVVQHFVQRDCEVDVRYSGEWECSIDTPSISSTGSGNAAPTAICRAALLITTIRG
;
A
#
# COMPACT_ATOMS: atom_id res chain seq x y z
N MET A 1 -2.83 -13.60 3.87
CA MET A 1 -3.49 -12.49 4.59
C MET A 1 -4.92 -12.38 4.08
N ASN A 2 -5.91 -12.23 4.97
CA ASN A 2 -7.33 -12.09 4.59
C ASN A 2 -7.81 -10.62 4.75
N TRP A 3 -9.04 -10.33 4.32
CA TRP A 3 -9.58 -8.97 4.34
C TRP A 3 -9.72 -8.39 5.76
N GLU A 4 -10.11 -9.20 6.75
CA GLU A 4 -10.27 -8.78 8.15
C GLU A 4 -8.93 -8.33 8.73
N GLN A 5 -7.87 -9.07 8.42
CA GLN A 5 -6.50 -8.72 8.80
C GLN A 5 -6.08 -7.39 8.20
N VAL A 6 -6.31 -7.17 6.89
CA VAL A 6 -5.93 -5.90 6.23
C VAL A 6 -6.70 -4.72 6.82
N MET A 7 -7.99 -4.86 7.08
CA MET A 7 -8.80 -3.79 7.65
C MET A 7 -8.44 -3.49 9.11
N GLY A 8 -7.93 -4.49 9.83
CA GLY A 8 -7.40 -4.34 11.19
C GLY A 8 -6.00 -3.73 11.27
N LEU A 9 -5.25 -3.64 10.16
CA LEU A 9 -3.90 -3.07 10.17
C LEU A 9 -3.92 -1.60 10.55
N GLU A 10 -3.17 -1.25 11.58
CA GLU A 10 -2.89 0.13 11.94
C GLU A 10 -1.80 0.73 11.05
N SER A 11 -1.75 2.06 10.97
CA SER A 11 -0.59 2.72 10.38
C SER A 11 0.66 2.44 11.22
N GLY A 12 1.73 2.00 10.57
CA GLY A 12 2.99 1.73 11.24
C GLY A 12 3.85 0.74 10.46
N ILE A 13 4.92 0.32 11.13
CA ILE A 13 6.02 -0.42 10.49
C ILE A 13 5.56 -1.74 9.84
N GLU A 14 4.60 -2.45 10.45
CA GLU A 14 4.08 -3.70 9.90
C GLU A 14 3.39 -3.47 8.56
N THR A 15 2.53 -2.45 8.47
CA THR A 15 1.87 -2.06 7.22
C THR A 15 2.88 -1.61 6.18
N ASP A 16 3.89 -0.83 6.57
CA ASP A 16 4.93 -0.33 5.67
C ASP A 16 5.76 -1.47 5.06
N VAL A 17 6.10 -2.48 5.87
CA VAL A 17 6.80 -3.69 5.42
C VAL A 17 5.94 -4.46 4.41
N LEU A 18 4.66 -4.71 4.74
CA LEU A 18 3.75 -5.42 3.84
C LEU A 18 3.59 -4.70 2.49
N ILE A 19 3.55 -3.37 2.49
CA ILE A 19 3.51 -2.60 1.25
C ILE A 19 4.80 -2.79 0.44
N ALA A 20 5.97 -2.66 1.07
CA ALA A 20 7.25 -2.87 0.40
C ALA A 20 7.36 -4.27 -0.22
N GLU A 21 7.02 -5.31 0.54
CA GLU A 21 7.15 -6.70 0.12
C GLU A 21 6.08 -7.10 -0.90
N MET A 22 4.80 -6.84 -0.62
CA MET A 22 3.70 -7.37 -1.41
C MET A 22 3.36 -6.52 -2.63
N ILE A 23 3.53 -5.20 -2.54
CA ILE A 23 3.21 -4.29 -3.65
C ILE A 23 4.44 -4.07 -4.51
N PHE A 24 5.57 -3.71 -3.88
CA PHE A 24 6.79 -3.37 -4.62
C PHE A 24 7.72 -4.57 -4.88
N GLY A 25 7.51 -5.70 -4.21
CA GLY A 25 8.39 -6.88 -4.35
C GLY A 25 9.80 -6.64 -3.81
N LEU A 26 9.93 -5.79 -2.79
CA LEU A 26 11.20 -5.43 -2.16
C LEU A 26 11.52 -6.37 -1.00
N GLU A 27 12.80 -6.64 -0.77
CA GLU A 27 13.29 -7.34 0.42
C GLU A 27 13.53 -6.31 1.54
N VAL A 28 12.95 -6.54 2.72
CA VAL A 28 13.14 -5.70 3.90
C VAL A 28 13.97 -6.43 4.94
N ASP A 29 15.04 -5.81 5.44
CA ASP A 29 15.89 -6.39 6.48
C ASP A 29 15.36 -6.16 7.90
N ALA A 30 16.03 -6.75 8.89
CA ALA A 30 15.69 -6.62 10.31
C ALA A 30 15.85 -5.19 10.87
N ARG A 31 16.42 -4.25 10.10
CA ARG A 31 16.58 -2.85 10.46
C ARG A 31 15.58 -1.95 9.71
N PHE A 32 14.61 -2.54 9.02
CA PHE A 32 13.64 -1.85 8.18
C PHE A 32 14.33 -1.01 7.09
N SER A 33 15.30 -1.62 6.41
CA SER A 33 15.92 -1.11 5.20
C SER A 33 15.54 -1.97 4.01
N ILE A 34 15.35 -1.35 2.85
CA ILE A 34 15.07 -2.02 1.58
C ILE A 34 16.34 -2.17 0.76
N HIS A 35 16.50 -3.32 0.11
CA HIS A 35 17.59 -3.57 -0.81
C HIS A 35 17.20 -3.18 -2.24
N LEU A 36 17.90 -2.18 -2.81
CA LEU A 36 17.69 -1.73 -4.19
C LEU A 36 18.59 -2.51 -5.17
N LYS A 37 18.22 -2.50 -6.46
CA LYS A 37 18.86 -3.30 -7.52
C LYS A 37 20.34 -2.97 -7.76
N ASP A 38 20.81 -1.82 -7.31
CA ASP A 38 22.20 -1.36 -7.41
C ASP A 38 23.06 -1.76 -6.19
N GLY A 39 22.52 -2.56 -5.27
CA GLY A 39 23.21 -2.97 -4.04
C GLY A 39 23.14 -1.92 -2.93
N VAL A 40 22.36 -0.85 -3.12
CA VAL A 40 22.18 0.19 -2.11
C VAL A 40 21.07 -0.21 -1.13
N TRP A 41 21.32 0.06 0.15
CA TRP A 41 20.32 -0.07 1.21
C TRP A 41 19.74 1.30 1.53
N GLU A 42 18.41 1.41 1.44
CA GLU A 42 17.69 2.63 1.80
C GLU A 42 16.74 2.38 2.97
N PRO A 43 16.46 3.39 3.82
CA PRO A 43 15.45 3.26 4.85
C PRO A 43 14.08 2.93 4.24
N LEU A 44 13.32 2.06 4.90
CA LEU A 44 11.94 1.76 4.52
C LEU A 44 11.11 3.05 4.56
N SER A 45 10.39 3.29 3.47
CA SER A 45 9.45 4.41 3.37
C SER A 45 8.25 4.21 4.27
N LYS A 46 7.74 5.31 4.84
CA LYS A 46 6.59 5.31 5.75
C LYS A 46 5.26 5.36 4.99
N TYR A 47 5.01 4.37 4.14
CA TYR A 47 3.86 4.32 3.23
C TYR A 47 2.51 4.59 3.91
N SER A 48 2.30 4.09 5.12
CA SER A 48 1.01 4.15 5.80
C SER A 48 0.74 5.46 6.54
N SER A 49 1.75 6.33 6.69
CA SER A 49 1.67 7.58 7.47
C SER A 49 2.21 8.83 6.76
N ASP A 50 3.04 8.69 5.73
CA ASP A 50 3.52 9.78 4.91
C ASP A 50 2.83 9.75 3.54
N ILE A 51 2.14 10.84 3.19
CA ILE A 51 1.39 10.91 1.92
C ILE A 51 2.28 10.88 0.69
N SER A 52 3.50 11.42 0.76
CA SER A 52 4.45 11.39 -0.36
C SER A 52 4.91 9.96 -0.62
N ALA A 53 5.19 9.20 0.45
CA ALA A 53 5.49 7.77 0.36
C ALA A 53 4.28 6.96 -0.15
N ALA A 54 3.08 7.19 0.41
CA ALA A 54 1.85 6.54 -0.03
C ALA A 54 1.55 6.78 -1.51
N TRP A 55 1.90 7.97 -2.03
CA TRP A 55 1.68 8.29 -3.43
C TRP A 55 2.52 7.43 -4.39
N LEU A 56 3.64 6.86 -3.92
CA LEU A 56 4.39 5.87 -4.70
C LEU A 56 3.56 4.61 -4.96
N VAL A 57 2.67 4.24 -4.02
CA VAL A 57 1.74 3.12 -4.19
C VAL A 57 0.71 3.45 -5.28
N VAL A 58 0.15 4.66 -5.24
CA VAL A 58 -0.76 5.14 -6.30
C VAL A 58 -0.08 5.08 -7.67
N GLN A 59 1.13 5.63 -7.77
CA GLN A 59 1.91 5.62 -9.00
C GLN A 59 2.19 4.20 -9.49
N HIS A 60 2.49 3.27 -8.58
CA HIS A 60 2.73 1.87 -8.92
C HIS A 60 1.54 1.23 -9.64
N PHE A 61 0.32 1.50 -9.17
CA PHE A 61 -0.91 0.97 -9.78
C PHE A 61 -1.30 1.70 -11.06
N VAL A 62 -1.17 3.03 -11.10
CA VAL A 62 -1.43 3.82 -12.32
C VAL A 62 -0.50 3.39 -13.46
N GLN A 63 0.78 3.11 -13.18
CA GLN A 63 1.73 2.58 -14.18
C GLN A 63 1.37 1.18 -14.71
N ARG A 64 0.42 0.49 -14.08
CA ARG A 64 -0.09 -0.84 -14.46
C ARG A 64 -1.51 -0.76 -15.04
N ASP A 65 -1.90 0.41 -15.54
CA ASP A 65 -3.22 0.69 -16.12
C ASP A 65 -4.39 0.40 -15.15
N CYS A 66 -4.16 0.59 -13.84
CA CYS A 66 -5.23 0.54 -12.85
C CYS A 66 -5.82 1.94 -12.66
N GLU A 67 -7.13 2.02 -12.48
CA GLU A 67 -7.79 3.25 -12.03
C GLU A 67 -7.66 3.35 -10.51
N VAL A 68 -7.27 4.52 -10.00
CA VAL A 68 -7.10 4.77 -8.57
C VAL A 68 -7.85 6.04 -8.21
N ASP A 69 -8.86 5.93 -7.35
CA ASP A 69 -9.61 7.07 -6.81
C ASP A 69 -9.30 7.22 -5.31
N VAL A 70 -8.91 8.42 -4.90
CA VAL A 70 -8.64 8.76 -3.49
C VAL A 70 -9.50 9.95 -3.11
N ARG A 71 -10.41 9.74 -2.15
CA ARG A 71 -11.42 10.73 -1.80
C ARG A 71 -11.64 10.84 -0.30
N TYR A 72 -12.18 11.98 0.11
CA TYR A 72 -12.58 12.23 1.49
C TYR A 72 -14.06 12.58 1.55
N SER A 73 -14.82 11.78 2.32
CA SER A 73 -16.26 11.98 2.54
C SER A 73 -16.65 11.66 3.99
N GLY A 74 -15.94 12.25 4.94
CA GLY A 74 -16.07 11.98 6.38
C GLY A 74 -15.10 10.92 6.90
N GLU A 75 -14.65 10.02 6.03
CA GLU A 75 -13.49 9.15 6.17
C GLU A 75 -12.67 9.22 4.86
N TRP A 76 -11.38 8.89 4.91
CA TRP A 76 -10.60 8.69 3.69
C TRP A 76 -10.90 7.33 3.10
N GLU A 77 -11.17 7.31 1.81
CA GLU A 77 -11.36 6.10 1.01
C GLU A 77 -10.39 6.11 -0.17
N CYS A 78 -9.88 4.94 -0.52
CA CYS A 78 -9.13 4.70 -1.73
C CYS A 78 -9.71 3.48 -2.44
N SER A 79 -10.06 3.60 -3.72
CA SER A 79 -10.36 2.45 -4.59
C SER A 79 -9.23 2.22 -5.58
N ILE A 80 -8.95 0.95 -5.86
CA ILE A 80 -8.04 0.52 -6.91
C ILE A 80 -8.80 -0.48 -7.78
N ASP A 81 -9.00 -0.09 -9.04
CA ASP A 81 -9.81 -0.83 -9.99
C ASP A 81 -8.91 -1.35 -11.13
N THR A 82 -8.99 -2.66 -11.34
CA THR A 82 -8.43 -3.36 -12.51
C THR A 82 -9.59 -3.91 -13.35
N PRO A 83 -9.37 -4.31 -14.61
CA PRO A 83 -10.43 -4.89 -15.44
C PRO A 83 -11.15 -6.11 -14.84
N SER A 84 -10.56 -6.77 -13.85
CA SER A 84 -11.08 -8.02 -13.28
C SER A 84 -11.41 -7.93 -11.79
N ILE A 85 -10.84 -6.96 -11.07
CA ILE A 85 -10.89 -6.88 -9.60
C ILE A 85 -10.89 -5.41 -9.19
N SER A 86 -11.77 -5.08 -8.25
CA SER A 86 -11.81 -3.81 -7.53
C SER A 86 -11.49 -4.05 -6.05
N SER A 87 -10.72 -3.17 -5.42
CA SER A 87 -10.58 -3.12 -3.96
C SER A 87 -10.86 -1.72 -3.44
N THR A 88 -11.38 -1.63 -2.22
CA THR A 88 -11.61 -0.36 -1.53
C THR A 88 -11.07 -0.47 -0.11
N GLY A 89 -10.14 0.43 0.24
CA GLY A 89 -9.63 0.60 1.60
C GLY A 89 -10.14 1.91 2.18
N SER A 90 -10.45 1.92 3.48
CA SER A 90 -10.80 3.14 4.21
C SER A 90 -9.88 3.35 5.41
N GLY A 91 -9.83 4.58 5.92
CA GLY A 91 -9.17 4.87 7.20
C GLY A 91 -9.19 6.34 7.59
N ASN A 92 -8.66 6.62 8.77
CA ASN A 92 -8.61 7.97 9.35
C ASN A 92 -7.64 8.92 8.63
N ALA A 93 -6.81 8.42 7.72
CA ALA A 93 -5.86 9.20 6.93
C ALA A 93 -5.72 8.62 5.51
N ALA A 94 -5.48 9.50 4.52
CA ALA A 94 -5.30 9.11 3.13
C ALA A 94 -4.22 8.03 2.92
N PRO A 95 -3.01 8.14 3.52
CA PRO A 95 -1.98 7.11 3.39
C PRO A 95 -2.44 5.72 3.84
N THR A 96 -3.21 5.66 4.92
CA THR A 96 -3.76 4.43 5.46
C THR A 96 -4.80 3.82 4.52
N ALA A 97 -5.72 4.62 3.98
CA ALA A 97 -6.71 4.17 3.02
C ALA A 97 -6.05 3.62 1.74
N ILE A 98 -5.04 4.32 1.23
CA ILE A 98 -4.24 3.89 0.06
C ILE A 98 -3.57 2.54 0.32
N CYS A 99 -2.87 2.39 1.44
CA CYS A 99 -2.17 1.14 1.77
C CYS A 99 -3.14 -0.04 1.93
N ARG A 100 -4.29 0.17 2.58
CA ARG A 100 -5.30 -0.88 2.74
C ARG A 100 -5.90 -1.31 1.40
N ALA A 101 -6.26 -0.37 0.53
CA ALA A 101 -6.77 -0.69 -0.81
C ALA A 101 -5.77 -1.53 -1.61
N ALA A 102 -4.49 -1.14 -1.56
CA ALA A 102 -3.39 -1.84 -2.20
C ALA A 102 -3.22 -3.26 -1.65
N LEU A 103 -3.17 -3.45 -0.33
CA LEU A 103 -3.03 -4.78 0.26
C LEU A 103 -4.24 -5.67 -0.05
N LEU A 104 -5.47 -5.13 -0.01
CA LEU A 104 -6.69 -5.88 -0.34
C LEU A 104 -6.64 -6.45 -1.75
N ILE A 105 -6.12 -5.72 -2.74
CA ILE A 105 -6.05 -6.21 -4.11
C ILE A 105 -5.18 -7.46 -4.25
N THR A 106 -4.12 -7.57 -3.43
CA THR A 106 -3.24 -8.74 -3.41
C THR A 106 -3.91 -9.96 -2.81
N THR A 107 -4.86 -9.76 -1.88
CA THR A 107 -5.61 -10.87 -1.24
C THR A 107 -6.66 -11.49 -2.15
N ILE A 108 -7.15 -10.77 -3.16
CA ILE A 108 -8.16 -11.25 -4.12
C ILE A 108 -7.51 -12.04 -5.27
N ARG A 109 -6.22 -11.80 -5.55
CA ARG A 109 -5.45 -12.49 -6.60
C ARG A 109 -4.73 -13.77 -6.12
N GLY A 110 -4.77 -14.05 -4.82
CA GLY A 110 -4.11 -15.20 -4.18
C GLY A 110 -4.94 -16.47 -4.16
#